data_AF-A0A160VJI0-F1
#
_entry.id   AF-A0A160VJI0-F1
#
_cell.length_a   1.000
_cell.length_b   1.000
_cell.length_c   1.000
_cell.angle_alpha   90.00
_cell.angle_beta   90.00
_cell.angle_gamma   90.00
#
_symmetry.space_group_name_H-M   'P 1'
#
loop_
_entity.id
_entity.type
_entity.pdbx_description
1 polymer ?
#
loop_
_entity_poly.entity_id
_entity_poly.type
_entity_poly.pdbx_seq_one_letter_code
_entity_poly.pdbx_strand_id
1 'polypeptide(L)'
;MFFWLACDLPFSTKPSAEEDLFFVTHDYDGRVIREKTAITISWSDITIENFKEYRIEKAKIISGDYYWVDLAHLPDSLTTSYVDTLDDDGTFQYRVRVVDQRDQYRHELSEEFVVPNISSLYIPDHYVHLETAFDTKFIDNGDSIIFRPGVHLGNHDLLGKDVVITSTHGPIITILIGITAQQSVISIDKGKLDGVCIQNGNGLSGGGVWAGGTAVVTNCFIRNNLAVEDLTANMQIYPSGHGGGIFITDSALVTNCKIVKNRSRRGGGGVAADEFATIRNCIIYSNINSIAPSGEQEYPGGGLFVSSHSLGVTIKNCRFTRNRTENTGGGIFIGGLATVTNCIMNYNYAKLGGGGISVGAGSSLDLLNCSLYRNGSHNLFSKEYSVSSPGTIEIINCIISRGSLVDRSNIKFYSINSIYSLVQEVAIVAGLGNIVADPLFVDPEQSDFRLDPESPAINAGHPGNEYKDSNGSRNDMGAYGGPYGDDWE
;
A
#
# COMPACT_ATOMS: atom_id res chain seq x y z
N MET A 1 -8.07 -76.43 -25.20
CA MET A 1 -7.82 -75.05 -24.75
C MET A 1 -7.76 -75.10 -23.22
N PHE A 2 -6.58 -75.36 -22.66
CA PHE A 2 -6.38 -75.39 -21.21
C PHE A 2 -6.01 -73.96 -20.79
N PHE A 3 -6.93 -73.31 -20.08
CA PHE A 3 -6.71 -71.99 -19.51
C PHE A 3 -5.67 -72.08 -18.39
N TRP A 4 -4.61 -71.29 -18.54
CA TRP A 4 -3.73 -70.89 -17.45
C TRP A 4 -4.55 -70.07 -16.45
N LEU A 5 -4.64 -70.54 -15.21
CA LEU A 5 -5.00 -69.70 -14.06
C LEU A 5 -3.69 -69.39 -13.34
N ALA A 6 -3.14 -68.22 -13.67
CA ALA A 6 -2.12 -67.57 -12.87
C ALA A 6 -2.70 -67.30 -11.47
N CYS A 7 -2.05 -67.84 -10.45
CA CYS A 7 -2.33 -67.51 -9.05
C CYS A 7 -0.99 -67.12 -8.41
N ASP A 8 -0.49 -65.96 -8.79
CA ASP A 8 0.51 -65.25 -7.99
C ASP A 8 -0.26 -64.29 -7.08
N LEU A 9 -0.41 -64.66 -5.81
CA LEU A 9 -0.79 -63.74 -4.74
C LEU A 9 0.45 -62.92 -4.36
N PRO A 10 0.48 -61.60 -4.61
CA PRO A 10 1.53 -60.74 -4.10
C PRO A 10 1.20 -60.36 -2.65
N PHE A 11 2.17 -60.46 -1.74
CA PHE A 11 2.09 -60.40 -0.27
C PHE A 11 1.69 -61.71 0.43
N SER A 12 2.67 -62.62 0.59
CA SER A 12 2.68 -63.59 1.69
C SER A 12 3.50 -63.05 2.86
N THR A 13 3.09 -61.93 3.44
CA THR A 13 3.32 -61.72 4.88
C THR A 13 2.20 -62.47 5.57
N LYS A 14 2.48 -63.57 6.28
CA LYS A 14 1.44 -64.22 7.10
C LYS A 14 0.83 -63.14 8.00
N PRO A 15 -0.47 -62.84 7.91
CA PRO A 15 -1.08 -61.91 8.86
C PRO A 15 -1.10 -62.63 10.20
N SER A 16 -0.30 -62.17 11.17
CA SER A 16 -0.70 -62.32 12.57
C SER A 16 -2.01 -61.56 12.71
N ALA A 17 -3.00 -62.19 13.32
CA ALA A 17 -4.30 -61.59 13.53
C ALA A 17 -4.19 -60.32 14.38
N GLU A 18 -4.09 -59.16 13.75
CA GLU A 18 -4.32 -57.81 14.27
C GLU A 18 -4.29 -56.83 13.08
N GLU A 19 -5.08 -55.76 13.14
CA GLU A 19 -5.57 -55.01 11.97
C GLU A 19 -4.53 -54.12 11.25
N ASP A 20 -3.28 -54.02 11.73
CA ASP A 20 -2.19 -53.21 11.14
C ASP A 20 -0.89 -54.02 10.95
N LEU A 21 -0.12 -53.77 9.87
CA LEU A 21 1.10 -54.53 9.52
C LEU A 21 2.33 -54.10 10.36
N PHE A 22 2.40 -52.82 10.69
CA PHE A 22 3.38 -52.17 11.57
C PHE A 22 2.80 -50.83 12.04
N PHE A 23 3.27 -50.30 13.17
CA PHE A 23 2.74 -49.03 13.70
C PHE A 23 3.60 -47.86 13.28
N VAL A 24 3.01 -46.77 12.80
CA VAL A 24 3.69 -45.51 12.52
C VAL A 24 3.29 -44.49 13.59
N THR A 25 4.27 -43.83 14.20
CA THR A 25 4.08 -42.83 15.26
C THR A 25 4.98 -41.63 15.02
N HIS A 26 4.70 -40.53 15.70
CA HIS A 26 5.53 -39.33 15.72
C HIS A 26 5.69 -38.82 17.15
N ASP A 27 6.72 -38.02 17.41
CA ASP A 27 7.00 -37.42 18.72
C ASP A 27 6.44 -36.00 18.93
N TYR A 28 5.65 -35.49 17.96
CA TYR A 28 5.01 -34.18 18.11
C TYR A 28 4.03 -34.14 19.30
N ASP A 29 4.21 -33.17 20.18
CA ASP A 29 3.54 -33.05 21.48
C ASP A 29 2.36 -32.04 21.48
N GLY A 30 1.99 -31.51 20.32
CA GLY A 30 0.93 -30.50 20.19
C GLY A 30 1.34 -29.08 20.58
N ARG A 31 2.63 -28.82 20.86
CA ARG A 31 3.09 -27.46 21.21
C ARG A 31 3.02 -26.50 20.01
N VAL A 32 2.73 -25.23 20.27
CA VAL A 32 2.83 -24.20 19.25
C VAL A 32 4.29 -24.07 18.79
N ILE A 33 4.52 -24.17 17.48
CA ILE A 33 5.81 -23.92 16.85
C ILE A 33 5.71 -22.68 15.96
N ARG A 34 6.76 -21.87 15.92
CA ARG A 34 6.85 -20.64 15.10
C ARG A 34 8.11 -20.62 14.25
N GLU A 35 8.86 -21.71 14.28
CA GLU A 35 10.09 -21.91 13.54
C GLU A 35 10.17 -23.39 13.16
N LYS A 36 11.07 -23.67 12.22
CA LYS A 36 11.31 -25.04 11.74
C LYS A 36 11.64 -25.95 12.91
N THR A 37 10.80 -26.96 13.13
CA THR A 37 10.90 -27.87 14.27
C THR A 37 11.12 -29.29 13.78
N ALA A 38 12.18 -29.93 14.26
CA ALA A 38 12.45 -31.33 13.97
C ALA A 38 11.43 -32.22 14.70
N ILE A 39 10.85 -33.19 13.98
CA ILE A 39 9.92 -34.20 14.48
C ILE A 39 10.41 -35.57 14.05
N THR A 40 10.45 -36.50 15.00
CA THR A 40 10.87 -37.87 14.75
C THR A 40 9.64 -38.71 14.44
N ILE A 41 9.60 -39.28 13.24
CA ILE A 41 8.66 -40.32 12.84
C ILE A 41 9.33 -41.66 13.16
N SER A 42 8.60 -42.57 13.79
CA SER A 42 9.10 -43.90 14.13
C SER A 42 8.11 -44.97 13.70
N TRP A 43 8.61 -46.13 13.30
CA TRP A 43 7.79 -47.29 12.99
C TRP A 43 8.31 -48.57 13.65
N SER A 44 7.40 -49.48 13.97
CA SER A 44 7.77 -50.77 14.56
C SER A 44 8.56 -51.62 13.56
N ASP A 45 9.49 -52.43 14.08
CA ASP A 45 10.28 -53.36 13.27
C ASP A 45 9.39 -54.27 12.41
N ILE A 46 9.77 -54.42 11.14
CA ILE A 46 9.10 -55.33 10.20
C ILE A 46 10.12 -56.03 9.30
N THR A 47 9.91 -57.33 9.04
CA THR A 47 10.74 -58.12 8.14
C THR A 47 10.03 -58.31 6.81
N ILE A 48 10.67 -57.91 5.71
CA ILE A 48 10.10 -58.00 4.36
C ILE A 48 11.05 -58.73 3.42
N GLU A 49 10.51 -59.73 2.72
CA GLU A 49 11.24 -60.43 1.66
C GLU A 49 11.45 -59.49 0.46
N ASN A 50 12.67 -59.52 -0.09
CA ASN A 50 13.08 -58.67 -1.21
C ASN A 50 12.84 -57.18 -0.93
N PHE A 51 13.10 -56.71 0.30
CA PHE A 51 13.04 -55.30 0.65
C PHE A 51 13.85 -54.44 -0.33
N LYS A 52 13.28 -53.31 -0.73
CA LYS A 52 13.91 -52.28 -1.55
C LYS A 52 14.17 -51.01 -0.75
N GLU A 53 13.11 -50.43 -0.19
CA GLU A 53 13.20 -49.17 0.56
C GLU A 53 11.95 -48.92 1.42
N TYR A 54 12.10 -48.07 2.43
CA TYR A 54 11.00 -47.31 3.02
C TYR A 54 10.82 -45.99 2.26
N ARG A 55 9.57 -45.61 1.96
CA ARG A 55 9.24 -44.26 1.49
C ARG A 55 8.47 -43.52 2.56
N ILE A 56 8.97 -42.36 2.96
CA ILE A 56 8.38 -41.52 4.00
C ILE A 56 7.67 -40.36 3.32
N GLU A 57 6.40 -40.15 3.66
CA GLU A 57 5.59 -39.07 3.10
C GLU A 57 4.84 -38.34 4.22
N LYS A 58 4.57 -37.05 4.00
CA LYS A 58 3.73 -36.21 4.87
C LYS A 58 2.60 -35.60 4.07
N ALA A 59 1.38 -35.68 4.57
CA ALA A 59 0.24 -34.92 4.05
C ALA A 59 0.01 -33.66 4.89
N LYS A 60 -0.25 -32.53 4.24
CA LYS A 60 -1.06 -31.44 4.84
C LYS A 60 -2.52 -31.72 4.47
N ILE A 61 -3.42 -31.64 5.44
CA ILE A 61 -4.85 -31.89 5.26
C ILE A 61 -5.56 -30.56 5.16
N ILE A 62 -6.22 -30.30 4.04
CA ILE A 62 -6.93 -29.04 3.77
C ILE A 62 -8.35 -29.39 3.34
N SER A 63 -9.36 -28.93 4.10
CA SER A 63 -10.77 -29.19 3.82
C SER A 63 -11.12 -30.69 3.68
N GLY A 64 -10.39 -31.58 4.35
CA GLY A 64 -10.56 -33.04 4.30
C GLY A 64 -9.78 -33.74 3.19
N ASP A 65 -9.13 -32.99 2.29
CA ASP A 65 -8.27 -33.53 1.24
C ASP A 65 -6.81 -33.62 1.70
N TYR A 66 -6.13 -34.71 1.33
CA TYR A 66 -4.74 -34.98 1.71
C TYR A 66 -3.78 -34.62 0.59
N TYR A 67 -2.86 -33.69 0.88
CA TYR A 67 -1.83 -33.26 -0.05
C TYR A 67 -0.49 -33.86 0.34
N TRP A 68 -0.20 -35.06 -0.19
CA TRP A 68 0.99 -35.84 0.12
C TRP A 68 2.25 -35.28 -0.55
N VAL A 69 3.33 -35.17 0.24
CA VAL A 69 4.69 -34.83 -0.21
C VAL A 69 5.63 -35.96 0.17
N ASP A 70 6.48 -36.34 -0.78
CA ASP A 70 7.57 -37.30 -0.58
C ASP A 70 8.71 -36.65 0.21
N LEU A 71 9.09 -37.26 1.34
CA LEU A 71 10.12 -36.73 2.25
C LEU A 71 11.45 -37.47 2.09
N ALA A 72 11.42 -38.81 2.02
CA ALA A 72 12.64 -39.61 1.98
C ALA A 72 12.44 -41.02 1.44
N HIS A 73 13.50 -41.58 0.88
CA HIS A 73 13.62 -42.96 0.40
C HIS A 73 14.79 -43.61 1.14
N LEU A 74 14.52 -44.60 1.98
CA LEU A 74 15.48 -45.19 2.92
C LEU A 74 15.74 -46.66 2.54
N PRO A 75 16.90 -46.99 1.95
CA PRO A 75 17.19 -48.34 1.45
C PRO A 75 17.70 -49.31 2.54
N ASP A 76 17.92 -48.84 3.77
CA ASP A 76 18.33 -49.68 4.88
C ASP A 76 17.10 -50.25 5.60
N SER A 77 16.92 -51.57 5.48
CA SER A 77 15.81 -52.31 6.09
C SER A 77 15.79 -52.24 7.61
N LEU A 78 16.92 -51.95 8.25
CA LEU A 78 17.04 -51.82 9.71
C LEU A 78 16.61 -50.44 10.23
N THR A 79 16.29 -49.50 9.33
CA THR A 79 15.84 -48.17 9.74
C THR A 79 14.42 -48.25 10.29
N THR A 80 14.22 -47.66 11.47
CA THR A 80 12.93 -47.59 12.17
C THR A 80 12.48 -46.18 12.49
N SER A 81 13.22 -45.17 12.03
CA SER A 81 12.87 -43.77 12.28
C SER A 81 13.40 -42.82 11.22
N TYR A 82 12.75 -41.68 11.07
CA TYR A 82 13.16 -40.56 10.22
C TYR A 82 12.86 -39.23 10.90
N VAL A 83 13.74 -38.24 10.77
CA VAL A 83 13.52 -36.90 11.31
C VAL A 83 13.02 -35.98 10.19
N ASP A 84 11.74 -35.61 10.24
CA ASP A 84 11.15 -34.58 9.40
C ASP A 84 11.33 -33.19 10.02
N THR A 85 11.17 -32.14 9.22
CA THR A 85 11.07 -30.76 9.69
C THR A 85 9.66 -30.25 9.44
N LEU A 86 8.92 -29.98 10.51
CA LEU A 86 7.68 -29.20 10.44
C LEU A 86 8.02 -27.72 10.29
N ASP A 87 7.47 -27.11 9.25
CA ASP A 87 7.75 -25.72 8.88
C ASP A 87 6.48 -24.91 8.59
N ASP A 88 5.33 -25.44 9.01
CA ASP A 88 3.99 -24.93 8.68
C ASP A 88 2.98 -25.35 9.76
N ASP A 89 1.87 -24.64 9.88
CA ASP A 89 0.77 -24.96 10.78
C ASP A 89 -0.38 -25.69 10.06
N GLY A 90 -1.36 -26.16 10.83
CA GLY A 90 -2.50 -26.91 10.34
C GLY A 90 -2.43 -28.40 10.67
N THR A 91 -3.22 -29.20 9.96
CA THR A 91 -3.35 -30.64 10.24
C THR A 91 -2.46 -31.44 9.31
N PHE A 92 -1.74 -32.40 9.88
CA PHE A 92 -0.80 -33.25 9.17
C PHE A 92 -1.00 -34.73 9.49
N GLN A 93 -0.54 -35.59 8.59
CA GLN A 93 -0.43 -37.03 8.81
C GLN A 93 0.79 -37.59 8.09
N TYR A 94 1.49 -38.53 8.71
CA TYR A 94 2.60 -39.24 8.08
C TYR A 94 2.14 -40.56 7.49
N ARG A 95 2.83 -40.99 6.43
CA ARG A 95 2.69 -42.31 5.83
C ARG A 95 4.06 -42.90 5.59
N VAL A 96 4.25 -44.14 6.03
CA VAL A 96 5.44 -44.93 5.72
C VAL A 96 5.02 -46.02 4.77
N ARG A 97 5.60 -46.05 3.57
CA ARG A 97 5.44 -47.17 2.64
C ARG A 97 6.63 -48.09 2.76
N VAL A 98 6.39 -49.38 2.68
CA VAL A 98 7.46 -50.35 2.50
C VAL A 98 7.36 -50.98 1.13
N VAL A 99 8.46 -50.92 0.38
CA VAL A 99 8.52 -51.26 -1.05
C VAL A 99 9.44 -52.45 -1.24
N ASP A 100 9.03 -53.41 -2.08
CA ASP A 100 9.85 -54.56 -2.49
C ASP A 100 10.62 -54.29 -3.81
N GLN A 101 11.56 -55.18 -4.16
CA GLN A 101 12.36 -55.08 -5.39
C GLN A 101 11.54 -55.18 -6.69
N ARG A 102 10.25 -55.51 -6.62
CA ARG A 102 9.31 -55.52 -7.75
C ARG A 102 8.42 -54.27 -7.79
N ASP A 103 8.73 -53.26 -6.99
CA ASP A 103 7.97 -52.01 -6.83
C ASP A 103 6.53 -52.20 -6.32
N GLN A 104 6.26 -53.32 -5.64
CA GLN A 104 5.03 -53.50 -4.88
C GLN A 104 5.18 -52.86 -3.50
N TYR A 105 4.11 -52.28 -2.97
CA TYR A 105 4.18 -51.61 -1.67
C TYR A 105 2.93 -51.83 -0.80
N ARG A 106 3.14 -51.72 0.51
CA ARG A 106 2.11 -51.48 1.53
C ARG A 106 2.48 -50.24 2.32
N HIS A 107 1.53 -49.68 3.04
CA HIS A 107 1.77 -48.49 3.85
C HIS A 107 0.94 -48.51 5.11
N GLU A 108 1.43 -47.79 6.11
CA GLU A 108 0.71 -47.50 7.34
C GLU A 108 0.77 -46.00 7.62
N LEU A 109 -0.24 -45.51 8.33
CA LEU A 109 -0.43 -44.10 8.65
C LEU A 109 -0.11 -43.84 10.12
N SER A 110 0.42 -42.65 10.40
CA SER A 110 0.36 -42.15 11.78
C SER A 110 -1.05 -41.70 12.12
N GLU A 111 -1.32 -41.49 13.41
CA GLU A 111 -2.43 -40.62 13.82
C GLU A 111 -2.30 -39.24 13.15
N GLU A 112 -3.44 -38.59 12.93
CA GLU A 112 -3.45 -37.18 12.53
C GLU A 112 -3.04 -36.31 13.71
N PHE A 113 -2.28 -35.25 13.44
CA PHE A 113 -1.89 -34.28 14.44
C PHE A 113 -2.05 -32.86 13.93
N VAL A 114 -2.34 -31.96 14.86
CA VAL A 114 -2.62 -30.55 14.57
C VAL A 114 -1.50 -29.69 15.11
N VAL A 115 -0.79 -29.01 14.22
CA VAL A 115 0.07 -27.89 14.59
C VAL A 115 -0.83 -26.66 14.75
N PRO A 116 -0.89 -26.04 15.96
CA PRO A 116 -1.79 -24.92 16.20
C PRO A 116 -1.55 -23.75 15.24
N ASN A 117 -2.64 -23.18 14.72
CA ASN A 117 -2.61 -22.07 13.76
C ASN A 117 -1.92 -20.82 14.33
N ILE A 118 -1.05 -20.20 13.54
CA ILE A 118 -0.33 -18.98 13.85
C ILE A 118 -1.01 -17.81 13.14
N SER A 119 -1.88 -17.11 13.85
CA SER A 119 -2.52 -15.90 13.30
C SER A 119 -1.64 -14.65 13.37
N SER A 120 -0.54 -14.71 14.13
CA SER A 120 0.39 -13.59 14.24
C SER A 120 1.80 -13.95 14.66
N LEU A 121 2.75 -13.22 14.08
CA LEU A 121 4.16 -13.21 14.47
C LEU A 121 4.58 -11.83 14.98
N TYR A 122 5.53 -11.80 15.92
CA TYR A 122 6.00 -10.58 16.55
C TYR A 122 7.47 -10.34 16.24
N ILE A 123 7.80 -9.09 15.91
CA ILE A 123 9.19 -8.66 15.70
C ILE A 123 9.61 -7.75 16.86
N PRO A 124 10.70 -8.04 17.59
CA PRO A 124 11.67 -9.11 17.34
C PRO A 124 11.39 -10.44 18.07
N ASP A 125 10.30 -10.55 18.84
CA ASP A 125 10.10 -11.65 19.80
C ASP A 125 10.14 -13.05 19.18
N HIS A 126 9.53 -13.23 17.99
CA HIS A 126 9.49 -14.51 17.28
C HIS A 126 10.49 -14.53 16.12
N TYR A 127 10.59 -13.42 15.38
CA TYR A 127 11.50 -13.26 14.26
C TYR A 127 12.19 -11.92 14.36
N VAL A 128 13.49 -11.89 14.07
CA VAL A 128 14.27 -10.65 14.07
C VAL A 128 14.02 -9.82 12.79
N HIS A 129 13.82 -10.49 11.65
CA HIS A 129 13.67 -9.85 10.34
C HIS A 129 12.27 -10.03 9.77
N LEU A 130 11.76 -8.97 9.13
CA LEU A 130 10.41 -8.94 8.57
C LEU A 130 10.27 -9.92 7.39
N GLU A 131 11.25 -9.98 6.49
CA GLU A 131 11.19 -10.84 5.31
C GLU A 131 11.09 -12.31 5.72
N THR A 132 11.88 -12.74 6.70
CA THR A 132 11.83 -14.13 7.16
C THR A 132 10.49 -14.46 7.83
N ALA A 133 9.90 -13.50 8.55
CA ALA A 133 8.56 -13.66 9.13
C ALA A 133 7.45 -13.64 8.06
N PHE A 134 7.65 -12.93 6.95
CA PHE A 134 6.70 -12.84 5.85
C PHE A 134 6.75 -14.07 4.94
N ASP A 135 7.95 -14.59 4.66
CA ASP A 135 8.18 -15.73 3.76
C ASP A 135 7.94 -17.09 4.41
N THR A 136 7.84 -17.14 5.74
CA THR A 136 7.51 -18.36 6.48
C THR A 136 6.15 -18.92 6.05
N LYS A 137 5.98 -20.25 6.16
CA LYS A 137 4.69 -20.89 5.88
C LYS A 137 3.72 -20.78 7.04
N PHE A 138 4.20 -20.45 8.24
CA PHE A 138 3.36 -20.14 9.40
C PHE A 138 2.58 -18.80 9.27
N ILE A 139 2.81 -18.01 8.23
CA ILE A 139 2.04 -16.77 7.98
C ILE A 139 1.37 -16.91 6.63
N ASP A 140 0.04 -17.00 6.70
CA ASP A 140 -0.86 -17.11 5.58
C ASP A 140 -1.56 -15.78 5.27
N ASN A 141 -2.33 -15.78 4.19
CA ASN A 141 -3.17 -14.64 3.83
C ASN A 141 -4.23 -14.42 4.92
N GLY A 142 -4.33 -13.18 5.41
CA GLY A 142 -5.20 -12.77 6.51
C GLY A 142 -4.51 -12.67 7.87
N ASP A 143 -3.29 -13.21 8.01
CA ASP A 143 -2.53 -13.15 9.25
C ASP A 143 -1.79 -11.83 9.43
N SER A 144 -1.16 -11.67 10.60
CA SER A 144 -0.49 -10.42 10.98
C SER A 144 0.98 -10.60 11.37
N ILE A 145 1.82 -9.68 10.93
CA ILE A 145 3.16 -9.48 11.50
C ILE A 145 3.17 -8.17 12.26
N ILE A 146 3.52 -8.25 13.55
CA ILE A 146 3.32 -7.17 14.52
C ILE A 146 4.67 -6.74 15.09
N PHE A 147 5.02 -5.47 14.85
CA PHE A 147 6.20 -4.86 15.42
C PHE A 147 6.01 -4.47 16.89
N ARG A 148 7.00 -4.82 17.71
CA ARG A 148 7.25 -4.19 19.00
C ARG A 148 7.84 -2.77 18.79
N PRO A 149 7.69 -1.88 19.79
CA PRO A 149 8.31 -0.55 19.74
C PRO A 149 9.80 -0.64 19.49
N GLY A 150 10.32 0.27 18.66
CA GLY A 150 11.73 0.31 18.35
C GLY A 150 12.02 0.77 16.93
N VAL A 151 13.31 0.82 16.65
CA VAL A 151 13.85 1.11 15.31
C VAL A 151 14.20 -0.20 14.65
N HIS A 152 13.63 -0.44 13.48
CA HIS A 152 13.82 -1.62 12.66
C HIS A 152 14.50 -1.19 11.36
N LEU A 153 15.69 -1.75 11.10
CA LEU A 153 16.49 -1.40 9.93
C LEU A 153 16.22 -2.39 8.81
N GLY A 154 16.00 -1.90 7.60
CA GLY A 154 15.81 -2.75 6.44
C GLY A 154 15.06 -2.07 5.29
N ASN A 155 15.10 -2.74 4.15
CA ASN A 155 14.32 -2.44 2.96
C ASN A 155 13.57 -3.73 2.65
N HIS A 156 12.24 -3.71 2.71
CA HIS A 156 11.44 -4.92 2.74
C HIS A 156 10.50 -5.00 1.54
N ASP A 157 10.63 -6.07 0.75
CA ASP A 157 9.77 -6.35 -0.39
C ASP A 157 8.69 -7.37 0.02
N LEU A 158 7.48 -6.86 0.28
CA LEU A 158 6.35 -7.59 0.85
C LEU A 158 5.31 -7.85 -0.25
N LEU A 159 5.68 -8.69 -1.21
CA LEU A 159 4.92 -8.91 -2.43
C LEU A 159 4.17 -10.25 -2.41
N GLY A 160 3.00 -10.28 -3.02
CA GLY A 160 2.26 -11.50 -3.36
C GLY A 160 1.42 -12.11 -2.24
N LYS A 161 1.64 -11.76 -0.97
CA LYS A 161 0.83 -12.22 0.17
C LYS A 161 -0.03 -11.10 0.77
N ASP A 162 -1.25 -11.45 1.18
CA ASP A 162 -2.22 -10.57 1.83
C ASP A 162 -2.04 -10.63 3.36
N VAL A 163 -1.01 -9.95 3.87
CA VAL A 163 -0.65 -9.96 5.31
C VAL A 163 -0.80 -8.57 5.91
N VAL A 164 -1.24 -8.49 7.15
CA VAL A 164 -1.30 -7.23 7.91
C VAL A 164 0.03 -6.99 8.62
N ILE A 165 0.74 -5.96 8.20
CA ILE A 165 1.96 -5.46 8.83
C ILE A 165 1.59 -4.29 9.72
N THR A 166 1.69 -4.48 11.03
CA THR A 166 1.22 -3.48 12.00
C THR A 166 2.17 -3.34 13.19
N SER A 167 1.83 -2.46 14.13
CA SER A 167 2.58 -2.24 15.35
C SER A 167 1.70 -2.24 16.58
N THR A 168 2.33 -2.55 17.72
CA THR A 168 1.63 -2.52 19.02
C THR A 168 1.47 -1.11 19.61
N HIS A 169 2.21 -0.11 19.12
CA HIS A 169 2.28 1.22 19.74
C HIS A 169 2.26 2.40 18.75
N GLY A 170 1.87 2.13 17.50
CA GLY A 170 1.68 3.16 16.48
C GLY A 170 2.99 3.76 15.93
N PRO A 171 2.83 4.71 15.00
CA PRO A 171 3.93 5.17 14.16
C PRO A 171 4.93 6.09 14.89
N ILE A 172 4.62 6.58 16.10
CA ILE A 172 5.54 7.49 16.80
C ILE A 172 6.81 6.75 17.27
N ILE A 173 6.68 5.48 17.65
CA ILE A 173 7.77 4.71 18.25
C ILE A 173 8.13 3.42 17.53
N THR A 174 7.30 2.94 16.59
CA THR A 174 7.67 1.86 15.67
C THR A 174 8.15 2.46 14.35
N ILE A 175 9.46 2.44 14.14
CA ILE A 175 10.13 3.18 13.06
C ILE A 175 10.90 2.20 12.18
N LEU A 176 10.57 2.17 10.90
CA LEU A 176 11.29 1.43 9.87
C LEU A 176 12.20 2.39 9.11
N ILE A 177 13.47 2.01 8.95
CA ILE A 177 14.50 2.84 8.32
C ILE A 177 15.19 2.07 7.20
N GLY A 178 15.10 2.63 5.99
CA GLY A 178 15.84 2.13 4.84
C GLY A 178 17.35 2.25 5.03
N ILE A 179 18.08 1.22 4.60
CA ILE A 179 19.53 1.13 4.71
C ILE A 179 20.25 1.16 3.34
N THR A 180 19.50 0.98 2.26
CA THR A 180 20.02 1.06 0.89
C THR A 180 19.75 2.43 0.26
N ALA A 181 20.46 2.73 -0.84
CA ALA A 181 20.40 4.02 -1.50
C ALA A 181 19.42 4.08 -2.69
N GLN A 182 18.79 2.96 -3.05
CA GLN A 182 17.96 2.87 -4.27
C GLN A 182 16.68 2.03 -4.12
N GLN A 183 16.35 1.54 -2.92
CA GLN A 183 15.10 0.80 -2.67
C GLN A 183 14.23 1.53 -1.66
N SER A 184 12.92 1.41 -1.85
CA SER A 184 11.93 1.82 -0.85
C SER A 184 12.19 1.11 0.48
N VAL A 185 11.80 1.72 1.59
CA VAL A 185 11.82 1.03 2.89
C VAL A 185 10.83 -0.12 2.89
N ILE A 186 9.66 0.08 2.27
CA ILE A 186 8.63 -0.93 2.09
C ILE A 186 8.15 -0.92 0.64
N SER A 187 8.12 -2.09 0.02
CA SER A 187 7.38 -2.35 -1.21
C SER A 187 6.23 -3.31 -0.87
N ILE A 188 4.99 -2.99 -1.23
CA ILE A 188 3.81 -3.79 -0.91
C ILE A 188 2.78 -3.75 -2.05
N ASP A 189 2.26 -4.91 -2.48
CA ASP A 189 1.26 -5.01 -3.56
C ASP A 189 -0.10 -5.58 -3.10
N LYS A 190 -0.15 -6.18 -1.92
CA LYS A 190 -1.33 -6.76 -1.26
C LYS A 190 -1.19 -6.62 0.26
N GLY A 191 -2.26 -6.89 1.00
CA GLY A 191 -2.21 -6.74 2.44
C GLY A 191 -2.30 -5.29 2.89
N LYS A 192 -1.92 -5.08 4.15
CA LYS A 192 -2.13 -3.83 4.85
C LYS A 192 -0.89 -3.43 5.62
N LEU A 193 -0.41 -2.20 5.40
CA LEU A 193 0.59 -1.55 6.22
C LEU A 193 -0.09 -0.55 7.15
N ASP A 194 -0.03 -0.79 8.46
CA ASP A 194 -0.81 -0.05 9.45
C ASP A 194 0.05 0.47 10.60
N GLY A 195 -0.06 1.76 10.89
CA GLY A 195 0.41 2.29 12.18
C GLY A 195 1.92 2.23 12.38
N VAL A 196 2.72 2.42 11.33
CA VAL A 196 4.20 2.47 11.42
C VAL A 196 4.78 3.77 10.87
N CYS A 197 5.95 4.18 11.37
CA CYS A 197 6.72 5.26 10.75
C CYS A 197 7.74 4.71 9.77
N ILE A 198 7.86 5.36 8.64
CA ILE A 198 8.76 4.99 7.54
C ILE A 198 9.60 6.21 7.23
N GLN A 199 10.91 6.11 7.43
CA GLN A 199 11.78 7.27 7.30
C GLN A 199 13.18 6.97 6.77
N ASN A 200 13.81 8.02 6.25
CA ASN A 200 15.17 8.02 5.71
C ASN A 200 15.41 6.96 4.62
N GLY A 201 14.35 6.48 3.98
CA GLY A 201 14.42 5.65 2.80
C GLY A 201 14.95 6.44 1.61
N ASN A 202 15.66 5.74 0.74
CA ASN A 202 16.19 6.29 -0.49
C ASN A 202 15.90 5.31 -1.62
N GLY A 203 14.85 5.58 -2.40
CA GLY A 203 14.28 4.65 -3.36
C GLY A 203 14.21 5.23 -4.77
N LEU A 204 14.29 4.39 -5.79
CA LEU A 204 14.01 4.82 -7.17
C LEU A 204 12.53 5.21 -7.35
N SER A 205 11.64 4.46 -6.69
CA SER A 205 10.20 4.60 -6.83
C SER A 205 9.58 4.57 -5.44
N GLY A 206 9.02 5.68 -4.94
CA GLY A 206 8.45 5.66 -3.59
C GLY A 206 9.54 5.58 -2.52
N GLY A 207 10.25 6.69 -2.27
CA GLY A 207 11.46 6.69 -1.44
C GLY A 207 11.26 6.04 -0.06
N GLY A 208 10.09 6.25 0.55
CA GLY A 208 9.66 5.53 1.74
C GLY A 208 8.91 4.24 1.39
N VAL A 209 7.83 4.38 0.63
CA VAL A 209 6.90 3.28 0.31
C VAL A 209 6.63 3.20 -1.18
N TRP A 210 6.72 2.00 -1.74
CA TRP A 210 6.05 1.68 -2.99
C TRP A 210 4.79 0.84 -2.67
N ALA A 211 3.63 1.29 -3.14
CA ALA A 211 2.35 0.64 -2.91
C ALA A 211 1.65 0.38 -4.25
N GLY A 212 1.48 -0.89 -4.60
CA GLY A 212 0.81 -1.33 -5.83
C GLY A 212 -0.36 -2.29 -5.56
N GLY A 213 -0.86 -2.89 -6.63
CA GLY A 213 -1.95 -3.86 -6.61
C GLY A 213 -3.18 -3.38 -5.84
N THR A 214 -3.50 -4.08 -4.75
CA THR A 214 -4.62 -3.80 -3.85
C THR A 214 -4.17 -3.44 -2.44
N ALA A 215 -2.89 -3.07 -2.28
CA ALA A 215 -2.33 -2.76 -0.97
C ALA A 215 -3.06 -1.59 -0.28
N VAL A 216 -3.16 -1.69 1.06
CA VAL A 216 -3.70 -0.62 1.91
C VAL A 216 -2.61 -0.07 2.82
N VAL A 217 -2.27 1.20 2.67
CA VAL A 217 -1.37 1.92 3.57
C VAL A 217 -2.18 2.85 4.45
N THR A 218 -2.19 2.62 5.76
CA THR A 218 -3.02 3.38 6.69
C THR A 218 -2.33 3.75 7.99
N ASN A 219 -2.75 4.87 8.60
CA ASN A 219 -2.26 5.36 9.89
C ASN A 219 -0.74 5.49 9.98
N CYS A 220 -0.05 5.61 8.84
CA CYS A 220 1.41 5.62 8.78
C CYS A 220 1.96 7.04 8.86
N PHE A 221 3.19 7.15 9.37
CA PHE A 221 3.96 8.39 9.36
C PHE A 221 5.17 8.26 8.42
N ILE A 222 5.01 8.73 7.18
CA ILE A 222 6.01 8.60 6.12
C ILE A 222 6.78 9.92 6.02
N ARG A 223 8.05 9.93 6.44
CA ARG A 223 8.80 11.18 6.58
C ARG A 223 10.26 11.13 6.19
N ASN A 224 10.80 12.26 5.72
CA ASN A 224 12.23 12.42 5.41
C ASN A 224 12.79 11.36 4.45
N ASN A 225 11.94 10.81 3.58
CA ASN A 225 12.37 9.89 2.55
C ASN A 225 12.73 10.65 1.27
N LEU A 226 13.57 10.05 0.44
CA LEU A 226 14.05 10.61 -0.80
C LEU A 226 13.78 9.64 -1.95
N ALA A 227 13.15 10.13 -3.02
CA ALA A 227 13.17 9.47 -4.31
C ALA A 227 14.36 9.97 -5.14
N VAL A 228 15.25 9.06 -5.53
CA VAL A 228 16.45 9.33 -6.34
C VAL A 228 16.31 8.70 -7.71
N GLU A 229 16.97 9.27 -8.70
CA GLU A 229 17.10 8.73 -10.04
C GLU A 229 18.20 7.65 -10.16
N ASP A 230 17.99 6.72 -11.09
CA ASP A 230 19.06 5.88 -11.62
C ASP A 230 19.77 6.62 -12.77
N LEU A 231 21.02 7.05 -12.53
CA LEU A 231 21.84 7.78 -13.49
C LEU A 231 22.32 6.90 -14.67
N THR A 232 22.22 5.58 -14.54
CA THR A 232 22.63 4.61 -15.57
C THR A 232 21.47 4.08 -16.38
N ALA A 233 20.24 4.31 -15.92
CA ALA A 233 19.06 3.86 -16.61
C ALA A 233 18.82 4.67 -17.89
N ASN A 234 18.36 3.96 -18.93
CA ASN A 234 17.86 4.60 -20.13
C ASN A 234 16.64 5.47 -19.76
N MET A 235 16.70 6.77 -20.10
CA MET A 235 15.61 7.73 -19.86
C MET A 235 14.25 7.31 -20.42
N GLN A 236 14.24 6.46 -21.45
CA GLN A 236 13.01 5.92 -22.04
C GLN A 236 12.47 4.68 -21.32
N ILE A 237 13.24 4.05 -20.43
CA ILE A 237 12.90 2.73 -19.90
C ILE A 237 12.70 2.77 -18.38
N TYR A 238 13.58 3.34 -17.54
CA TYR A 238 13.34 3.32 -16.07
C TYR A 238 14.22 4.28 -15.25
N PRO A 239 13.97 5.59 -15.18
CA PRO A 239 14.77 6.42 -14.28
C PRO A 239 13.79 7.06 -13.30
N SER A 240 13.29 6.22 -12.40
CA SER A 240 12.32 6.65 -11.42
C SER A 240 13.03 7.44 -10.34
N GLY A 241 12.43 8.58 -9.99
CA GLY A 241 12.80 9.46 -8.89
C GLY A 241 11.53 10.18 -8.41
N HIS A 242 10.42 9.44 -8.42
CA HIS A 242 9.06 9.91 -8.14
C HIS A 242 8.58 9.44 -6.77
N GLY A 243 7.72 10.23 -6.13
CA GLY A 243 7.06 9.82 -4.88
C GLY A 243 8.06 9.78 -3.72
N GLY A 244 8.57 10.94 -3.31
CA GLY A 244 9.60 11.00 -2.28
C GLY A 244 9.24 10.24 -1.01
N GLY A 245 7.99 10.36 -0.58
CA GLY A 245 7.43 9.59 0.54
C GLY A 245 6.84 8.27 0.06
N ILE A 246 5.89 8.34 -0.86
CA ILE A 246 5.18 7.15 -1.36
C ILE A 246 4.91 7.25 -2.86
N PHE A 247 5.01 6.13 -3.56
CA PHE A 247 4.50 5.96 -4.92
C PHE A 247 3.36 4.94 -4.90
N ILE A 248 2.20 5.35 -5.40
CA ILE A 248 0.95 4.58 -5.41
C ILE A 248 0.61 4.25 -6.87
N THR A 249 0.32 3.00 -7.15
CA THR A 249 -0.07 2.52 -8.49
C THR A 249 -1.21 1.51 -8.39
N ASP A 250 -1.71 1.06 -9.55
CA ASP A 250 -2.85 0.15 -9.68
C ASP A 250 -4.09 0.70 -8.93
N SER A 251 -4.61 -0.04 -7.96
CA SER A 251 -5.78 0.30 -7.15
C SER A 251 -5.46 0.51 -5.67
N ALA A 252 -4.18 0.68 -5.32
CA ALA A 252 -3.75 0.81 -3.94
C ALA A 252 -4.38 2.03 -3.23
N LEU A 253 -4.69 1.85 -1.94
CA LEU A 253 -5.33 2.85 -1.09
C LEU A 253 -4.35 3.37 -0.04
N VAL A 254 -4.18 4.69 0.00
CA VAL A 254 -3.47 5.38 1.08
C VAL A 254 -4.46 6.22 1.87
N THR A 255 -4.60 5.93 3.16
CA THR A 255 -5.59 6.60 4.01
C THR A 255 -5.05 6.97 5.38
N ASN A 256 -5.53 8.05 6.00
CA ASN A 256 -5.17 8.44 7.38
C ASN A 256 -3.65 8.58 7.62
N CYS A 257 -2.88 8.91 6.57
CA CYS A 257 -1.42 8.96 6.64
C CYS A 257 -0.91 10.39 6.78
N LYS A 258 0.25 10.53 7.45
CA LYS A 258 1.04 11.77 7.48
C LYS A 258 2.27 11.60 6.59
N ILE A 259 2.36 12.37 5.51
CA ILE A 259 3.41 12.30 4.50
C ILE A 259 4.19 13.62 4.54
N VAL A 260 5.35 13.62 5.18
CA VAL A 260 5.97 14.85 5.71
C VAL A 260 7.44 14.98 5.35
N LYS A 261 7.85 16.13 4.82
CA LYS A 261 9.27 16.47 4.55
C LYS A 261 9.99 15.46 3.66
N ASN A 262 9.25 14.73 2.83
CA ASN A 262 9.85 13.88 1.82
C ASN A 262 10.29 14.70 0.61
N ARG A 263 11.20 14.12 -0.17
CA ARG A 263 11.80 14.79 -1.32
C ARG A 263 11.82 13.87 -2.53
N SER A 264 11.60 14.44 -3.71
CA SER A 264 11.83 13.75 -4.97
C SER A 264 12.62 14.64 -5.92
N ARG A 265 13.09 14.06 -7.03
CA ARG A 265 13.80 14.79 -8.09
C ARG A 265 13.05 14.80 -9.43
N ARG A 266 12.06 13.92 -9.57
CA ARG A 266 11.27 13.75 -10.80
C ARG A 266 9.77 13.87 -10.60
N GLY A 267 9.33 14.50 -9.50
CA GLY A 267 7.92 14.78 -9.26
C GLY A 267 7.34 14.03 -8.07
N GLY A 268 6.29 14.58 -7.49
CA GLY A 268 5.64 14.01 -6.33
C GLY A 268 6.55 14.01 -5.11
N GLY A 269 6.98 15.19 -4.66
CA GLY A 269 7.88 15.30 -3.52
C GLY A 269 7.40 14.52 -2.30
N GLY A 270 6.08 14.51 -2.06
CA GLY A 270 5.43 13.65 -1.09
C GLY A 270 4.95 12.35 -1.71
N VAL A 271 4.07 12.48 -2.72
CA VAL A 271 3.32 11.36 -3.31
C VAL A 271 3.44 11.40 -4.83
N ALA A 272 3.67 10.24 -5.44
CA ALA A 272 3.35 10.00 -6.84
C ALA A 272 2.15 9.05 -6.90
N ALA A 273 1.24 9.26 -7.84
CA ALA A 273 0.05 8.44 -8.04
C ALA A 273 -0.10 8.11 -9.53
N ASP A 274 -0.38 6.84 -9.83
CA ASP A 274 -0.65 6.36 -11.18
C ASP A 274 -1.94 5.52 -11.23
N GLU A 275 -2.42 5.26 -12.44
CA GLU A 275 -3.57 4.42 -12.75
C GLU A 275 -4.84 4.83 -11.99
N PHE A 276 -5.30 4.03 -11.03
CA PHE A 276 -6.51 4.20 -10.23
C PHE A 276 -6.21 4.43 -8.73
N ALA A 277 -4.99 4.85 -8.41
CA ALA A 277 -4.56 5.10 -7.03
C ALA A 277 -5.54 6.01 -6.28
N THR A 278 -5.70 5.73 -4.98
CA THR A 278 -6.65 6.45 -4.14
C THR A 278 -6.01 6.98 -2.86
N ILE A 279 -6.24 8.26 -2.57
CA ILE A 279 -5.68 8.96 -1.41
C ILE A 279 -6.82 9.60 -0.62
N ARG A 280 -6.95 9.25 0.67
CA ARG A 280 -8.02 9.76 1.54
C ARG A 280 -7.49 10.21 2.90
N ASN A 281 -8.07 11.25 3.48
CA ASN A 281 -7.82 11.62 4.89
C ASN A 281 -6.33 11.78 5.23
N CYS A 282 -5.52 12.24 4.26
CA CYS A 282 -4.07 12.33 4.41
C CYS A 282 -3.62 13.76 4.66
N ILE A 283 -2.51 13.90 5.40
CA ILE A 283 -1.78 15.16 5.56
C ILE A 283 -0.47 15.08 4.79
N ILE A 284 -0.36 15.87 3.71
CA ILE A 284 0.81 15.99 2.86
C ILE A 284 1.47 17.33 3.15
N TYR A 285 2.54 17.31 3.97
CA TYR A 285 3.12 18.53 4.55
C TYR A 285 4.60 18.73 4.22
N SER A 286 4.96 19.91 3.72
CA SER A 286 6.35 20.35 3.54
C SER A 286 7.19 19.40 2.69
N ASN A 287 6.59 18.70 1.74
CA ASN A 287 7.32 17.87 0.79
C ASN A 287 7.85 18.72 -0.36
N ILE A 288 8.96 18.28 -0.94
CA ILE A 288 9.70 19.08 -1.94
C ILE A 288 10.02 18.22 -3.15
N ASN A 289 9.51 18.60 -4.32
CA ASN A 289 10.12 18.18 -5.57
C ASN A 289 11.27 19.14 -5.89
N SER A 290 12.49 18.61 -5.87
CA SER A 290 13.72 19.37 -6.05
C SER A 290 13.95 19.67 -7.54
N ILE A 291 14.92 20.54 -7.82
CA ILE A 291 15.38 20.77 -9.20
C ILE A 291 15.91 19.45 -9.75
N ALA A 292 15.48 19.11 -10.97
CA ALA A 292 15.99 17.94 -11.68
C ALA A 292 17.51 18.08 -11.95
N PRO A 293 18.24 16.98 -12.17
CA PRO A 293 19.64 17.04 -12.58
C PRO A 293 19.86 17.93 -13.82
N SER A 294 21.05 18.51 -13.94
CA SER A 294 21.38 19.42 -15.04
C SER A 294 21.20 18.74 -16.40
N GLY A 295 20.39 19.34 -17.28
CA GLY A 295 20.11 18.83 -18.62
C GLY A 295 18.79 18.07 -18.74
N GLU A 296 18.07 17.86 -17.64
CA GLU A 296 16.73 17.26 -17.63
C GLU A 296 15.63 18.33 -17.49
N GLN A 297 14.42 17.98 -17.95
CA GLN A 297 13.25 18.82 -17.70
C GLN A 297 12.87 18.75 -16.21
N GLU A 298 12.66 19.90 -15.57
CA GLU A 298 12.14 19.93 -14.21
C GLU A 298 10.76 19.25 -14.18
N TYR A 299 10.52 18.34 -13.25
CA TYR A 299 9.22 17.70 -13.10
C TYR A 299 8.29 18.51 -12.19
N PRO A 300 6.96 18.40 -12.36
CA PRO A 300 5.99 19.10 -11.52
C PRO A 300 5.54 18.28 -10.29
N GLY A 301 4.75 18.90 -9.41
CA GLY A 301 4.14 18.21 -8.26
C GLY A 301 5.02 18.21 -6.99
N GLY A 302 4.86 19.22 -6.13
CA GLY A 302 5.59 19.30 -4.85
C GLY A 302 5.03 18.36 -3.79
N GLY A 303 3.71 18.39 -3.58
CA GLY A 303 3.01 17.50 -2.64
C GLY A 303 2.64 16.19 -3.32
N LEU A 304 1.87 16.26 -4.39
CA LEU A 304 1.41 15.14 -5.20
C LEU A 304 1.68 15.37 -6.69
N PHE A 305 2.12 14.31 -7.37
CA PHE A 305 2.17 14.21 -8.82
C PHE A 305 1.27 13.07 -9.27
N VAL A 306 0.27 13.37 -10.10
CA VAL A 306 -0.53 12.36 -10.81
C VAL A 306 0.08 12.13 -12.19
N SER A 307 0.38 10.88 -12.49
CA SER A 307 0.99 10.44 -13.75
C SER A 307 0.10 10.70 -14.96
N SER A 308 0.71 10.87 -16.13
CA SER A 308 0.00 10.96 -17.41
C SER A 308 -0.65 9.66 -17.86
N HIS A 309 -0.31 8.53 -17.23
CA HIS A 309 -0.97 7.24 -17.47
C HIS A 309 -2.18 7.03 -16.56
N SER A 310 -2.48 7.98 -15.65
CA SER A 310 -3.61 7.85 -14.75
C SER A 310 -4.94 7.82 -15.49
N LEU A 311 -5.78 6.86 -15.11
CA LEU A 311 -7.10 6.60 -15.67
C LEU A 311 -8.24 7.04 -14.74
N GLY A 312 -7.93 7.46 -13.51
CA GLY A 312 -8.94 7.92 -12.55
C GLY A 312 -8.44 7.98 -11.11
N VAL A 313 -7.35 8.72 -10.85
CA VAL A 313 -6.86 8.89 -9.48
C VAL A 313 -7.86 9.72 -8.65
N THR A 314 -8.17 9.23 -7.45
CA THR A 314 -9.11 9.90 -6.53
C THR A 314 -8.38 10.45 -5.31
N ILE A 315 -8.55 11.75 -5.04
CA ILE A 315 -8.04 12.42 -3.85
C ILE A 315 -9.20 13.03 -3.08
N LYS A 316 -9.39 12.63 -1.83
CA LYS A 316 -10.53 13.04 -1.01
C LYS A 316 -10.11 13.41 0.41
N ASN A 317 -10.67 14.49 0.98
CA ASN A 317 -10.47 14.87 2.39
C ASN A 317 -8.99 14.98 2.81
N CYS A 318 -8.14 15.47 1.90
CA CYS A 318 -6.70 15.58 2.13
C CYS A 318 -6.28 17.03 2.37
N ARG A 319 -5.17 17.19 3.11
CA ARG A 319 -4.54 18.50 3.37
C ARG A 319 -3.15 18.55 2.73
N PHE A 320 -2.97 19.45 1.78
CA PHE A 320 -1.69 19.74 1.15
C PHE A 320 -1.18 21.07 1.67
N THR A 321 -0.14 21.05 2.50
CA THR A 321 0.32 22.27 3.18
C THR A 321 1.82 22.46 3.00
N ARG A 322 2.23 23.66 2.59
CA ARG A 322 3.65 24.06 2.47
C ARG A 322 4.49 23.16 1.56
N ASN A 323 3.88 22.47 0.61
CA ASN A 323 4.62 21.68 -0.37
C ASN A 323 5.22 22.59 -1.45
N ARG A 324 6.35 22.16 -2.01
CA ARG A 324 7.17 22.99 -2.90
C ARG A 324 7.63 22.24 -4.14
N THR A 325 7.60 22.92 -5.28
CA THR A 325 8.27 22.50 -6.51
C THR A 325 8.89 23.70 -7.22
N GLU A 326 9.98 23.46 -7.94
CA GLU A 326 10.59 24.47 -8.82
C GLU A 326 9.92 24.53 -10.21
N ASN A 327 8.98 23.63 -10.49
CA ASN A 327 8.12 23.70 -11.67
C ASN A 327 6.69 24.17 -11.29
N THR A 328 5.64 23.49 -11.77
CA THR A 328 4.22 23.78 -11.51
C THR A 328 3.60 22.77 -10.53
N GLY A 329 2.48 23.15 -9.92
CA GLY A 329 1.72 22.25 -9.03
C GLY A 329 2.39 22.05 -7.68
N GLY A 330 2.46 23.10 -6.87
CA GLY A 330 3.14 23.08 -5.58
C GLY A 330 2.48 22.09 -4.61
N GLY A 331 1.16 22.16 -4.50
CA GLY A 331 0.33 21.19 -3.80
C GLY A 331 0.17 19.93 -4.64
N ILE A 332 -0.53 20.06 -5.77
CA ILE A 332 -0.84 18.96 -6.69
C ILE A 332 -0.49 19.34 -8.13
N PHE A 333 0.12 18.41 -8.87
CA PHE A 333 0.13 18.42 -10.32
C PHE A 333 -0.67 17.24 -10.87
N ILE A 334 -1.52 17.50 -11.88
CA ILE A 334 -2.32 16.51 -12.59
C ILE A 334 -1.78 16.29 -14.00
N GLY A 335 -1.22 15.12 -14.27
CA GLY A 335 -0.75 14.71 -15.60
C GLY A 335 -1.74 13.85 -16.39
N GLY A 336 -2.74 13.24 -15.74
CA GLY A 336 -3.72 12.33 -16.34
C GLY A 336 -5.16 12.68 -15.96
N LEU A 337 -5.97 11.68 -15.61
CA LEU A 337 -7.34 11.87 -15.12
C LEU A 337 -7.39 11.83 -13.60
N ALA A 338 -7.98 12.85 -12.98
CA ALA A 338 -8.14 12.89 -11.53
C ALA A 338 -9.41 13.57 -11.05
N THR A 339 -9.86 13.16 -9.88
CA THR A 339 -10.91 13.84 -9.12
C THR A 339 -10.36 14.25 -7.75
N VAL A 340 -10.52 15.52 -7.39
CA VAL A 340 -10.10 16.08 -6.10
C VAL A 340 -11.33 16.64 -5.39
N THR A 341 -11.70 16.05 -4.27
CA THR A 341 -12.88 16.44 -3.49
C THR A 341 -12.56 16.78 -2.05
N ASN A 342 -13.22 17.79 -1.49
CA ASN A 342 -13.14 18.12 -0.07
C ASN A 342 -11.69 18.26 0.41
N CYS A 343 -10.81 18.86 -0.39
CA CYS A 343 -9.40 19.00 -0.07
C CYS A 343 -9.04 20.43 0.32
N ILE A 344 -8.04 20.55 1.19
CA ILE A 344 -7.47 21.84 1.60
C ILE A 344 -6.05 21.93 1.06
N MET A 345 -5.76 23.04 0.39
CA MET A 345 -4.42 23.35 -0.10
C MET A 345 -4.03 24.73 0.37
N ASN A 346 -3.02 24.80 1.23
CA ASN A 346 -2.58 26.07 1.76
C ASN A 346 -1.07 26.24 1.80
N TYR A 347 -0.62 27.46 1.51
CA TYR A 347 0.80 27.83 1.56
C TYR A 347 1.71 26.99 0.68
N ASN A 348 1.19 26.35 -0.36
CA ASN A 348 2.01 25.60 -1.31
C ASN A 348 2.64 26.55 -2.32
N TYR A 349 3.82 26.17 -2.81
CA TYR A 349 4.65 27.01 -3.68
C TYR A 349 5.08 26.25 -4.93
N ALA A 350 4.92 26.91 -6.08
CA ALA A 350 5.43 26.44 -7.36
C ALA A 350 6.11 27.60 -8.09
N LYS A 351 7.38 27.48 -8.48
CA LYS A 351 8.09 28.60 -9.12
C LYS A 351 7.47 28.98 -10.48
N LEU A 352 6.96 28.03 -11.26
CA LEU A 352 6.39 28.30 -12.59
C LEU A 352 4.88 28.57 -12.61
N GLY A 353 4.13 28.21 -11.56
CA GLY A 353 2.70 28.50 -11.44
C GLY A 353 1.88 27.36 -10.83
N GLY A 354 0.62 27.62 -10.48
CA GLY A 354 -0.25 26.61 -9.86
C GLY A 354 0.28 26.18 -8.50
N GLY A 355 0.50 27.15 -7.61
CA GLY A 355 1.03 26.89 -6.28
C GLY A 355 0.19 25.85 -5.54
N GLY A 356 -1.14 25.91 -5.67
CA GLY A 356 -2.06 24.91 -5.14
C GLY A 356 -2.18 23.72 -6.09
N ILE A 357 -2.66 23.97 -7.30
CA ILE A 357 -2.92 22.95 -8.32
C ILE A 357 -2.40 23.40 -9.68
N SER A 358 -1.85 22.47 -10.45
CA SER A 358 -1.66 22.62 -11.89
C SER A 358 -2.15 21.40 -12.67
N VAL A 359 -2.75 21.61 -13.84
CA VAL A 359 -3.24 20.54 -14.74
C VAL A 359 -2.47 20.57 -16.07
N GLY A 360 -1.83 19.46 -16.42
CA GLY A 360 -1.04 19.29 -17.65
C GLY A 360 -1.88 19.35 -18.93
N ALA A 361 -1.22 19.55 -20.07
CA ALA A 361 -1.89 19.54 -21.37
C ALA A 361 -2.39 18.12 -21.68
N GLY A 362 -3.63 17.99 -22.15
CA GLY A 362 -4.27 16.69 -22.40
C GLY A 362 -4.78 15.98 -21.14
N SER A 363 -4.59 16.56 -19.96
CA SER A 363 -5.06 16.05 -18.67
C SER A 363 -6.44 16.63 -18.31
N SER A 364 -7.16 15.97 -17.40
CA SER A 364 -8.47 16.41 -16.90
C SER A 364 -8.57 16.34 -15.39
N LEU A 365 -9.16 17.36 -14.79
CA LEU A 365 -9.40 17.45 -13.35
C LEU A 365 -10.82 17.90 -13.04
N ASP A 366 -11.50 17.12 -12.20
CA ASP A 366 -12.72 17.54 -11.51
C ASP A 366 -12.34 18.00 -10.09
N LEU A 367 -12.54 19.28 -9.82
CA LEU A 367 -12.23 19.90 -8.53
C LEU A 367 -13.53 20.33 -7.84
N LEU A 368 -13.88 19.64 -6.74
CA LEU A 368 -15.15 19.82 -6.05
C LEU A 368 -14.95 20.12 -4.57
N ASN A 369 -15.68 21.09 -4.02
CA ASN A 369 -15.70 21.40 -2.58
C ASN A 369 -14.28 21.56 -2.02
N CYS A 370 -13.37 22.24 -2.70
CA CYS A 370 -11.99 22.40 -2.24
C CYS A 370 -11.70 23.82 -1.76
N SER A 371 -10.81 23.97 -0.80
CA SER A 371 -10.35 25.28 -0.31
C SER A 371 -8.85 25.47 -0.59
N LEU A 372 -8.54 26.41 -1.47
CA LEU A 372 -7.19 26.83 -1.83
C LEU A 372 -6.90 28.18 -1.18
N TYR A 373 -5.92 28.23 -0.29
CA TYR A 373 -5.58 29.44 0.46
C TYR A 373 -4.09 29.79 0.41
N ARG A 374 -3.76 31.01 -0.06
CA ARG A 374 -2.39 31.54 -0.09
C ARG A 374 -1.37 30.60 -0.73
N ASN A 375 -1.74 29.96 -1.83
CA ASN A 375 -0.77 29.27 -2.65
C ASN A 375 -0.11 30.25 -3.64
N GLY A 376 1.17 30.07 -3.97
CA GLY A 376 1.95 31.10 -4.66
C GLY A 376 2.97 30.62 -5.69
N SER A 377 3.49 31.58 -6.47
CA SER A 377 4.56 31.45 -7.47
C SER A 377 5.35 32.76 -7.62
N HIS A 378 6.62 32.71 -8.06
CA HIS A 378 7.55 33.86 -8.08
C HIS A 378 7.94 34.39 -9.47
N ASN A 379 7.65 33.69 -10.58
CA ASN A 379 8.23 34.05 -11.88
C ASN A 379 7.55 35.28 -12.54
N LEU A 380 8.35 36.10 -13.24
CA LEU A 380 7.95 37.35 -13.91
C LEU A 380 6.82 37.17 -14.94
N PHE A 381 6.63 35.94 -15.45
CA PHE A 381 5.57 35.55 -16.40
C PHE A 381 4.39 34.79 -15.76
N SER A 382 4.49 34.43 -14.47
CA SER A 382 3.48 33.76 -13.65
C SER A 382 3.43 34.38 -12.27
N LYS A 383 2.84 35.58 -12.21
CA LYS A 383 2.59 36.28 -10.95
C LYS A 383 1.43 35.57 -10.22
N GLU A 384 1.80 34.64 -9.36
CA GLU A 384 1.06 34.27 -8.15
C GLU A 384 -0.30 33.57 -8.33
N TYR A 385 -0.34 32.40 -8.96
CA TYR A 385 -1.61 31.67 -9.16
C TYR A 385 -1.75 30.47 -8.24
N SER A 386 -2.89 30.35 -7.55
CA SER A 386 -3.23 29.10 -6.85
C SER A 386 -3.52 27.97 -7.82
N VAL A 387 -4.07 28.27 -9.01
CA VAL A 387 -4.48 27.29 -10.02
C VAL A 387 -3.92 27.66 -11.41
N SER A 388 -3.38 26.69 -12.15
CA SER A 388 -3.01 26.83 -13.57
C SER A 388 -3.44 25.60 -14.38
N SER A 389 -3.95 25.77 -15.60
CA SER A 389 -4.46 24.64 -16.39
C SER A 389 -4.25 24.81 -17.89
N PRO A 390 -3.15 24.25 -18.45
CA PRO A 390 -3.09 23.87 -19.85
C PRO A 390 -4.11 22.81 -20.29
N GLY A 391 -4.57 21.97 -19.37
CA GLY A 391 -5.59 20.93 -19.62
C GLY A 391 -7.01 21.38 -19.31
N THR A 392 -7.91 20.40 -19.23
CA THR A 392 -9.31 20.61 -18.84
C THR A 392 -9.44 20.61 -17.33
N ILE A 393 -10.15 21.59 -16.79
CA ILE A 393 -10.47 21.67 -15.37
C ILE A 393 -11.92 22.11 -15.20
N GLU A 394 -12.65 21.39 -14.35
CA GLU A 394 -13.97 21.78 -13.84
C GLU A 394 -13.83 22.15 -12.37
N ILE A 395 -14.36 23.31 -11.98
CA ILE A 395 -14.25 23.82 -10.61
C ILE A 395 -15.66 24.09 -10.09
N ILE A 396 -16.09 23.34 -9.09
CA ILE A 396 -17.44 23.45 -8.54
C ILE A 396 -17.35 23.58 -7.01
N ASN A 397 -18.13 24.50 -6.45
CA ASN A 397 -18.24 24.67 -4.99
C ASN A 397 -16.90 24.89 -4.28
N CYS A 398 -15.93 25.49 -4.94
CA CYS A 398 -14.61 25.69 -4.37
C CYS A 398 -14.45 27.09 -3.77
N ILE A 399 -13.53 27.21 -2.82
CA ILE A 399 -13.00 28.50 -2.36
C ILE A 399 -11.56 28.64 -2.84
N ILE A 400 -11.26 29.74 -3.54
CA ILE A 400 -9.90 30.07 -3.96
C ILE A 400 -9.59 31.49 -3.48
N SER A 401 -8.70 31.62 -2.49
CA SER A 401 -8.40 32.87 -1.82
C SER A 401 -6.90 33.07 -1.55
N ARG A 402 -6.47 34.33 -1.54
CA ARG A 402 -5.12 34.76 -1.12
C ARG A 402 -5.13 35.49 0.23
N GLY A 403 -6.29 35.54 0.90
CA GLY A 403 -6.51 36.35 2.10
C GLY A 403 -6.68 37.85 1.83
N SER A 404 -6.68 38.28 0.58
CA SER A 404 -6.99 39.65 0.17
C SER A 404 -7.36 39.67 -1.31
N LEU A 405 -8.29 40.56 -1.70
CA LEU A 405 -8.66 40.75 -3.09
C LEU A 405 -7.48 41.28 -3.91
N VAL A 406 -7.21 40.66 -5.06
CA VAL A 406 -6.19 41.12 -6.00
C VAL A 406 -6.87 41.78 -7.20
N ASP A 407 -6.73 43.10 -7.32
CA ASP A 407 -7.28 43.90 -8.43
C ASP A 407 -6.35 43.86 -9.66
N ARG A 408 -6.24 42.68 -10.29
CA ARG A 408 -5.55 42.52 -11.57
C ARG A 408 -6.37 41.62 -12.49
N SER A 409 -6.43 41.97 -13.78
CA SER A 409 -6.96 41.08 -14.81
C SER A 409 -6.08 39.84 -14.93
N ASN A 410 -6.52 38.75 -14.30
CA ASN A 410 -5.78 37.51 -14.30
C ASN A 410 -6.15 36.65 -15.50
N ILE A 411 -5.58 36.97 -16.67
CA ILE A 411 -5.88 36.29 -17.94
C ILE A 411 -5.39 34.83 -18.01
N LYS A 412 -4.66 34.34 -17.00
CA LYS A 412 -4.11 32.97 -16.93
C LYS A 412 -4.70 32.14 -15.78
N PHE A 413 -5.59 32.73 -14.99
CA PHE A 413 -6.36 32.02 -13.99
C PHE A 413 -7.61 31.46 -14.67
N TYR A 414 -7.64 30.14 -14.82
CA TYR A 414 -8.69 29.43 -15.56
C TYR A 414 -9.93 29.15 -14.70
N SER A 415 -10.33 30.10 -13.85
CA SER A 415 -11.66 30.06 -13.21
C SER A 415 -12.81 30.26 -14.21
N ILE A 416 -12.52 30.35 -15.52
CA ILE A 416 -13.53 30.50 -16.57
C ILE A 416 -14.52 29.32 -16.57
N ASN A 417 -14.07 28.14 -16.12
CA ASN A 417 -14.93 26.95 -15.96
C ASN A 417 -15.43 26.77 -14.52
N SER A 418 -15.24 27.75 -13.63
CA SER A 418 -15.77 27.65 -12.28
C SER A 418 -17.26 27.97 -12.26
N ILE A 419 -18.02 27.23 -11.45
CA ILE A 419 -19.40 27.56 -11.11
C ILE A 419 -19.60 27.38 -9.61
N TYR A 420 -20.54 28.14 -9.06
CA TYR A 420 -20.91 28.11 -7.64
C TYR A 420 -19.70 28.12 -6.71
N SER A 421 -18.69 28.92 -7.03
CA SER A 421 -17.41 28.98 -6.30
C SER A 421 -17.13 30.40 -5.82
N LEU A 422 -16.45 30.51 -4.68
CA LEU A 422 -16.02 31.79 -4.12
C LEU A 422 -14.55 32.02 -4.47
N VAL A 423 -14.27 33.15 -5.11
CA VAL A 423 -12.93 33.48 -5.58
C VAL A 423 -12.53 34.87 -5.10
N GLN A 424 -11.47 34.93 -4.29
CA GLN A 424 -10.83 36.16 -3.82
C GLN A 424 -9.46 36.41 -4.49
N GLU A 425 -9.17 35.76 -5.62
CA GLU A 425 -7.94 35.96 -6.40
C GLU A 425 -8.10 36.92 -7.59
N VAL A 426 -9.35 37.29 -7.94
CA VAL A 426 -9.67 38.13 -9.10
C VAL A 426 -10.81 39.09 -8.76
N ALA A 427 -10.83 40.26 -9.40
CA ALA A 427 -11.90 41.24 -9.23
C ALA A 427 -13.23 40.82 -9.90
N ILE A 428 -13.17 39.99 -10.94
CA ILE A 428 -14.34 39.49 -11.67
C ILE A 428 -14.10 38.02 -12.00
N VAL A 429 -15.07 37.17 -11.66
CA VAL A 429 -15.12 35.77 -12.04
C VAL A 429 -16.40 35.50 -12.83
N ALA A 430 -16.25 34.99 -14.05
CA ALA A 430 -17.39 34.54 -14.86
C ALA A 430 -17.86 33.15 -14.38
N GLY A 431 -19.07 32.75 -14.75
CA GLY A 431 -19.65 31.46 -14.38
C GLY A 431 -20.84 31.61 -13.44
N LEU A 432 -21.78 30.67 -13.56
CA LEU A 432 -23.03 30.70 -12.80
C LEU A 432 -22.75 30.56 -11.30
N GLY A 433 -23.33 31.43 -10.47
CA GLY A 433 -23.31 31.29 -9.02
C GLY A 433 -21.97 31.61 -8.35
N ASN A 434 -20.96 32.08 -9.08
CA ASN A 434 -19.69 32.46 -8.48
C ASN A 434 -19.78 33.76 -7.68
N ILE A 435 -18.94 33.87 -6.65
CA ILE A 435 -18.91 34.99 -5.72
C ILE A 435 -17.49 35.55 -5.65
N VAL A 436 -17.34 36.88 -5.74
CA VAL A 436 -16.08 37.57 -5.43
C VAL A 436 -16.23 38.22 -4.06
N ALA A 437 -15.70 37.58 -3.03
CA ALA A 437 -15.77 38.07 -1.66
C ALA A 437 -14.65 37.48 -0.80
N ASP A 438 -14.54 37.97 0.44
CA ASP A 438 -13.79 37.25 1.47
C ASP A 438 -14.56 35.99 1.90
N PRO A 439 -13.93 34.80 1.93
CA PRO A 439 -14.58 33.60 2.43
C PRO A 439 -14.88 33.64 3.93
N LEU A 440 -14.32 34.58 4.71
CA LEU A 440 -14.49 34.66 6.16
C LEU A 440 -14.18 33.32 6.84
N PHE A 441 -12.99 32.78 6.60
CA PHE A 441 -12.49 31.62 7.34
C PHE A 441 -12.27 31.99 8.82
N VAL A 442 -12.57 31.06 9.73
CA VAL A 442 -12.47 31.26 11.18
C VAL A 442 -11.04 31.61 11.63
N ASP A 443 -10.04 30.81 11.24
CA ASP A 443 -8.62 31.10 11.52
C ASP A 443 -7.69 30.43 10.47
N PRO A 444 -7.62 31.00 9.25
CA PRO A 444 -6.86 30.39 8.16
C PRO A 444 -5.34 30.40 8.39
N GLU A 445 -4.84 31.25 9.29
CA GLU A 445 -3.41 31.31 9.65
C GLU A 445 -3.01 30.09 10.50
N GLN A 446 -3.91 29.58 11.34
CA GLN A 446 -3.75 28.31 12.06
C GLN A 446 -4.32 27.11 11.30
N SER A 447 -4.63 27.27 10.01
CA SER A 447 -5.21 26.23 9.15
C SER A 447 -6.62 25.79 9.54
N ASP A 448 -7.39 26.64 10.22
CA ASP A 448 -8.84 26.45 10.39
C ASP A 448 -9.59 27.12 9.24
N PHE A 449 -10.03 26.30 8.29
CA PHE A 449 -10.73 26.74 7.09
C PHE A 449 -12.25 26.52 7.17
N ARG A 450 -12.78 26.32 8.37
CA ARG A 450 -14.22 26.40 8.59
C ARG A 450 -14.70 27.83 8.33
N LEU A 451 -15.94 27.95 7.89
CA LEU A 451 -16.55 29.24 7.56
C LEU A 451 -17.15 29.88 8.79
N ASP A 452 -16.97 31.20 8.92
CA ASP A 452 -17.78 32.01 9.82
C ASP A 452 -19.26 31.96 9.39
N PRO A 453 -20.24 31.98 10.34
CA PRO A 453 -21.66 31.98 10.00
C PRO A 453 -22.12 33.11 9.07
N GLU A 454 -21.41 34.25 9.03
CA GLU A 454 -21.70 35.36 8.12
C GLU A 454 -21.00 35.23 6.75
N SER A 455 -20.27 34.14 6.53
CA SER A 455 -19.56 33.91 5.27
C SER A 455 -20.51 33.89 4.08
N PRO A 456 -20.16 34.60 2.98
CA PRO A 456 -20.94 34.53 1.74
C PRO A 456 -20.84 33.16 1.04
N ALA A 457 -19.99 32.25 1.52
CA ALA A 457 -19.91 30.87 1.02
C ALA A 457 -20.95 29.92 1.65
N ILE A 458 -21.60 30.32 2.75
CA ILE A 458 -22.61 29.49 3.42
C ILE A 458 -23.88 29.39 2.55
N ASN A 459 -24.34 28.16 2.31
CA ASN A 459 -25.51 27.82 1.50
C ASN A 459 -25.51 28.44 0.09
N ALA A 460 -24.33 28.69 -0.45
CA ALA A 460 -24.15 29.41 -1.70
C ALA A 460 -23.69 28.51 -2.87
N GLY A 461 -23.29 27.27 -2.59
CA GLY A 461 -22.83 26.29 -3.57
C GLY A 461 -23.91 25.78 -4.52
N HIS A 462 -23.61 24.77 -5.32
CA HIS A 462 -24.51 24.25 -6.35
C HIS A 462 -25.83 23.73 -5.74
N PRO A 463 -27.01 24.08 -6.31
CA PRO A 463 -28.32 23.76 -5.72
C PRO A 463 -28.79 22.31 -5.96
N GLY A 464 -28.08 21.55 -6.81
CA GLY A 464 -28.37 20.15 -7.10
C GLY A 464 -28.35 19.27 -5.84
N ASN A 465 -29.23 18.27 -5.79
CA ASN A 465 -29.38 17.42 -4.60
C ASN A 465 -28.10 16.59 -4.30
N GLU A 466 -27.36 16.24 -5.34
CA GLU A 466 -26.10 15.51 -5.28
C GLU A 466 -24.95 16.30 -4.62
N TYR A 467 -25.11 17.61 -4.48
CA TYR A 467 -24.12 18.49 -3.86
C TYR A 467 -24.46 18.90 -2.43
N LYS A 468 -25.65 18.56 -1.92
CA LYS A 468 -26.10 19.02 -0.60
C LYS A 468 -25.14 18.62 0.50
N ASP A 469 -25.08 19.46 1.53
CA ASP A 469 -24.34 19.12 2.75
C ASP A 469 -24.97 17.89 3.41
N SER A 470 -24.22 17.22 4.27
CA SER A 470 -24.64 16.04 5.03
C SER A 470 -25.96 16.23 5.79
N ASN A 471 -26.25 17.45 6.24
CA ASN A 471 -27.47 17.83 6.96
C ASN A 471 -28.67 18.12 6.03
N GLY A 472 -28.49 18.03 4.70
CA GLY A 472 -29.50 18.29 3.67
C GLY A 472 -29.66 19.76 3.25
N SER A 473 -28.90 20.69 3.82
CA SER A 473 -28.85 22.08 3.39
C SER A 473 -28.21 22.22 2.01
N ARG A 474 -28.36 23.41 1.41
CA ARG A 474 -27.68 23.71 0.16
C ARG A 474 -26.19 23.79 0.46
N ASN A 475 -25.39 23.19 -0.42
CA ASN A 475 -23.94 23.12 -0.30
C ASN A 475 -23.30 24.44 0.18
N ASP A 476 -22.49 24.35 1.23
CA ASP A 476 -21.53 25.39 1.59
C ASP A 476 -20.32 25.31 0.64
N MET A 477 -19.85 26.43 0.08
CA MET A 477 -18.67 26.35 -0.78
C MET A 477 -17.42 26.02 0.05
N GLY A 478 -16.53 25.18 -0.49
CA GLY A 478 -15.22 24.87 0.08
C GLY A 478 -15.12 23.48 0.74
N ALA A 479 -13.98 23.25 1.38
CA ALA A 479 -13.52 21.97 1.94
C ALA A 479 -14.50 21.25 2.87
N TYR A 480 -15.34 22.01 3.58
CA TYR A 480 -16.28 21.50 4.58
C TYR A 480 -17.72 21.40 4.07
N GLY A 481 -17.92 21.66 2.77
CA GLY A 481 -19.23 21.57 2.14
C GLY A 481 -19.50 20.27 1.39
N GLY A 482 -20.77 20.07 1.09
CA GLY A 482 -21.29 18.93 0.35
C GLY A 482 -21.35 17.63 1.13
N PRO A 483 -21.62 16.51 0.45
CA PRO A 483 -21.99 15.25 1.11
C PRO A 483 -20.83 14.64 1.93
N TYR A 484 -19.60 15.11 1.73
CA TYR A 484 -18.40 14.62 2.40
C TYR A 484 -17.71 15.73 3.22
N GLY A 485 -18.42 16.82 3.50
CA GLY A 485 -17.91 17.97 4.25
C GLY A 485 -17.53 17.65 5.70
N ASP A 486 -18.12 16.59 6.27
CA ASP A 486 -17.87 16.13 7.64
C ASP A 486 -16.88 14.95 7.72
N ASP A 487 -16.41 14.42 6.58
CA ASP A 487 -15.53 13.23 6.52
C ASP A 487 -14.05 13.57 6.85
N TRP A 488 -13.80 14.44 7.83
CA TRP A 488 -12.44 14.87 8.21
C TRP A 488 -11.88 14.15 9.45
N GLU A 489 -12.68 13.30 10.10
CA GLU A 489 -12.31 12.52 11.29
C GLU A 489 -11.69 11.14 10.97
#